data_AF-A0A1Y1SF37-F1
#
_entry.id   AF-A0A1Y1SF37-F1
#
_cell.length_a   1.000
_cell.length_b   1.000
_cell.length_c   1.000
_cell.angle_alpha   90.00
_cell.angle_beta   90.00
_cell.angle_gamma   90.00
#
_symmetry.space_group_name_H-M   'P 1'
#
loop_
_entity.id
_entity.type
_entity.pdbx_description
1 polymer ?
#
loop_
_entity_poly.entity_id
_entity_poly.type
_entity_poly.pdbx_seq_one_letter_code
_entity_poly.pdbx_strand_id
1 'polypeptide(L)'
;MHSPPFPQVTFWGVRGTLPVTGRGSLRYGGNTSCISVEFADGGLFIFDAGSGIKSFSDALKRAGRKHIKARIFISHPHIDHIQALPFFTPLFVQGNVFDVLGPAQQDKGMRELIAGQMDGVYFPVTLNEFAASVTYTNLEQGDYEFDGVRMRTLRLNHPGHCLGYRLECGGAVFCYVTDNELYPPDSPDYDEAYRQRLADFVRGADYLVTDTTYMDDEYADGKQHWGHSSVSEVVALAHRADIKTLCIFHHDPDQDDDAIDRKLAFARAQMAQLGSSTRVIAPAAGDQLDLSPT
;
A
#
# COMPACT_ATOMS: atom_id res chain seq x y z
N MET A 1 -5.11 -28.22 10.35
CA MET A 1 -5.69 -26.88 10.13
C MET A 1 -5.91 -26.76 8.64
N HIS A 2 -7.16 -26.61 8.20
CA HIS A 2 -7.43 -26.36 6.78
C HIS A 2 -6.90 -24.96 6.44
N SER A 3 -6.04 -24.85 5.43
CA SER A 3 -5.63 -23.54 4.90
C SER A 3 -6.89 -22.80 4.46
N PRO A 4 -6.99 -21.48 4.70
CA PRO A 4 -8.13 -20.70 4.23
C PRO A 4 -8.24 -20.84 2.71
N PRO A 5 -9.47 -20.93 2.15
CA PRO A 5 -9.67 -21.13 0.72
C PRO A 5 -9.25 -19.91 -0.12
N PHE A 6 -9.06 -18.75 0.50
CA PHE A 6 -8.73 -17.48 -0.14
C PHE A 6 -7.44 -16.89 0.44
N PRO A 7 -6.70 -16.05 -0.33
CA PRO A 7 -5.58 -15.31 0.21
C PRO A 7 -6.02 -14.40 1.37
N GLN A 8 -5.20 -14.31 2.41
CA GLN A 8 -5.45 -13.43 3.56
C GLN A 8 -4.64 -12.14 3.41
N VAL A 9 -5.32 -11.01 3.43
CA VAL A 9 -4.70 -9.67 3.49
C VAL A 9 -4.57 -9.26 4.95
N THR A 10 -3.41 -8.76 5.37
CA THR A 10 -3.23 -8.17 6.71
C THR A 10 -2.58 -6.79 6.59
N PHE A 11 -3.15 -5.81 7.29
CA PHE A 11 -2.60 -4.46 7.39
C PHE A 11 -1.61 -4.38 8.55
N TRP A 12 -0.36 -4.02 8.30
CA TRP A 12 0.67 -3.92 9.34
C TRP A 12 1.03 -2.48 9.70
N GLY A 13 0.72 -1.56 8.80
CA GLY A 13 0.75 -0.11 9.02
C GLY A 13 -0.16 0.58 8.02
N VAL A 14 -0.75 1.69 8.46
CA VAL A 14 -1.84 2.40 7.77
C VAL A 14 -1.60 3.91 7.67
N ARG A 15 -0.48 4.40 8.22
CA ARG A 15 -0.07 5.80 8.24
C ARG A 15 0.81 6.14 7.03
N GLY A 16 0.82 7.41 6.65
CA GLY A 16 1.70 7.94 5.63
C GLY A 16 2.78 8.86 6.21
N THR A 17 3.78 9.18 5.39
CA THR A 17 4.86 10.15 5.61
C THR A 17 5.85 9.82 6.73
N LEU A 18 5.38 9.50 7.94
CA LEU A 18 6.18 9.10 9.09
C LEU A 18 5.34 8.31 10.11
N PRO A 19 5.97 7.45 10.93
CA PRO A 19 5.24 6.73 11.96
C PRO A 19 4.82 7.66 13.10
N VAL A 20 3.63 7.45 13.64
CA VAL A 20 3.07 8.24 14.74
C VAL A 20 2.95 7.44 16.03
N THR A 21 3.32 8.05 17.14
CA THR A 21 3.25 7.45 18.49
C THR A 21 2.41 8.32 19.40
N GLY A 22 1.69 7.71 20.33
CA GLY A 22 0.99 8.42 21.39
C GLY A 22 -0.46 7.98 21.52
N ARG A 23 -1.20 8.68 22.38
CA ARG A 23 -2.59 8.32 22.69
C ARG A 23 -3.53 8.50 21.49
N GLY A 24 -3.19 9.37 20.56
CA GLY A 24 -3.98 9.64 19.35
C GLY A 24 -3.76 8.64 18.21
N SER A 25 -2.97 7.58 18.38
CA SER A 25 -2.74 6.57 17.34
C SER A 25 -2.94 5.12 17.83
N LEU A 26 -3.68 4.93 18.91
CA LEU A 26 -3.90 3.60 19.53
C LEU A 26 -4.99 2.79 18.84
N ARG A 27 -5.99 3.43 18.23
CA ARG A 27 -7.14 2.77 17.58
C ARG A 27 -6.76 2.19 16.24
N TYR A 28 -6.09 2.99 15.39
CA TYR A 28 -5.71 2.58 14.04
C TYR A 28 -4.26 2.09 13.94
N GLY A 29 -3.42 2.44 14.92
CA GLY A 29 -2.00 2.16 14.89
C GLY A 29 -1.19 3.29 14.26
N GLY A 30 0.10 3.24 14.58
CA GLY A 30 1.08 4.28 14.26
C GLY A 30 2.03 3.97 13.11
N ASN A 31 2.01 2.74 12.62
CA ASN A 31 2.97 2.26 11.63
C ASN A 31 2.63 2.78 10.23
N THR A 32 3.67 3.04 9.43
CA THR A 32 3.54 3.43 8.03
C THR A 32 3.32 2.22 7.13
N SER A 33 2.83 2.50 5.91
CA SER A 33 2.44 1.56 4.85
C SER A 33 3.19 0.23 4.84
N CYS A 34 2.46 -0.83 5.16
CA CYS A 34 2.88 -2.21 4.92
C CYS A 34 1.65 -3.12 4.95
N ILE A 35 1.44 -3.90 3.88
CA ILE A 35 0.37 -4.89 3.79
C ILE A 35 0.97 -6.22 3.34
N SER A 36 0.55 -7.33 3.93
CA SER A 36 0.87 -8.66 3.41
C SER A 36 -0.36 -9.33 2.79
N VAL A 37 -0.13 -10.11 1.73
CA VAL A 37 -1.10 -11.03 1.15
C VAL A 37 -0.51 -12.43 1.21
N GLU A 38 -1.10 -13.27 2.05
CA GLU A 38 -0.66 -14.64 2.28
C GLU A 38 -1.54 -15.63 1.52
N PHE A 39 -0.93 -16.45 0.69
CA PHE A 39 -1.61 -17.44 -0.14
C PHE A 39 -1.64 -18.81 0.56
N ALA A 40 -2.62 -19.64 0.20
CA ALA A 40 -2.87 -20.93 0.85
C ALA A 40 -1.71 -21.94 0.69
N ASP A 41 -0.91 -21.81 -0.37
CA ASP A 41 0.28 -22.61 -0.64
C ASP A 41 1.54 -22.11 0.09
N GLY A 42 1.40 -21.05 0.89
CA GLY A 42 2.51 -20.42 1.60
C GLY A 42 3.25 -19.35 0.80
N GLY A 43 2.79 -19.00 -0.42
CA GLY A 43 3.23 -17.80 -1.13
C GLY A 43 2.94 -16.53 -0.30
N LEU A 44 3.76 -15.49 -0.50
CA LEU A 44 3.65 -14.25 0.26
C LEU A 44 4.00 -13.05 -0.62
N PHE A 45 3.04 -12.14 -0.80
CA PHE A 45 3.28 -10.82 -1.37
C PHE A 45 3.22 -9.77 -0.26
N ILE A 46 4.10 -8.78 -0.34
CA ILE A 46 4.21 -7.68 0.61
C ILE A 46 4.14 -6.39 -0.20
N PHE A 47 3.25 -5.47 0.17
CA PHE A 47 3.12 -4.15 -0.44
C PHE A 47 3.70 -3.12 0.53
N ASP A 48 4.75 -2.45 0.07
CA ASP A 48 5.61 -1.55 0.82
C ASP A 48 6.26 -2.15 2.08
N ALA A 49 7.36 -1.53 2.47
CA ALA A 49 8.22 -1.90 3.58
C ALA A 49 8.41 -0.73 4.56
N GLY A 50 7.33 0.01 4.80
CA GLY A 50 7.24 1.00 5.87
C GLY A 50 7.39 0.38 7.25
N SER A 51 7.24 1.18 8.32
CA SER A 51 7.48 0.72 9.68
C SER A 51 6.60 -0.46 10.11
N GLY A 52 5.45 -0.67 9.45
CA GLY A 52 4.62 -1.85 9.64
C GLY A 52 5.31 -3.18 9.35
N ILE A 53 6.31 -3.20 8.45
CA ILE A 53 7.02 -4.44 8.09
C ILE A 53 7.76 -5.05 9.29
N LYS A 54 8.10 -4.24 10.31
CA LYS A 54 8.70 -4.76 11.54
C LYS A 54 7.71 -5.59 12.34
N SER A 55 6.46 -5.15 12.46
CA SER A 55 5.39 -5.91 13.12
C SER A 55 5.11 -7.21 12.36
N PHE A 56 5.15 -7.16 11.02
CA PHE A 56 5.03 -8.35 10.19
C PHE A 56 6.19 -9.33 10.39
N SER A 57 7.44 -8.84 10.41
CA SER A 57 8.64 -9.62 10.72
C SER A 57 8.49 -10.40 12.02
N ASP A 58 8.00 -9.74 13.07
CA ASP A 58 7.81 -10.36 14.37
C ASP A 58 6.68 -11.40 14.35
N ALA A 59 5.63 -11.18 13.56
CA ALA A 59 4.55 -12.15 13.38
C ALA A 59 5.06 -13.43 12.68
N LEU A 60 5.83 -13.30 11.60
CA LEU A 60 6.46 -14.44 10.91
C LEU A 60 7.38 -15.23 11.85
N LYS A 61 8.15 -14.53 12.67
CA LYS A 61 9.04 -15.14 13.68
C LYS A 61 8.25 -15.87 14.75
N ARG A 62 7.19 -15.27 15.30
CA ARG A 62 6.30 -15.92 16.30
C ARG A 62 5.62 -17.16 15.74
N ALA A 63 5.22 -17.12 14.46
CA ALA A 63 4.65 -18.26 13.76
C ALA A 63 5.70 -19.36 13.44
N GLY A 64 6.99 -19.10 13.67
CA GLY A 64 8.06 -20.05 13.39
C GLY A 64 8.24 -20.35 11.90
N ARG A 65 7.82 -19.43 11.01
CA ARG A 65 7.89 -19.63 9.56
C ARG A 65 9.34 -19.68 9.10
N LYS A 66 9.67 -20.67 8.26
CA LYS A 66 11.00 -20.91 7.71
C LYS A 66 10.90 -21.04 6.19
N HIS A 67 12.04 -20.88 5.49
CA HIS A 67 12.12 -21.01 4.03
C HIS A 67 11.11 -20.11 3.31
N ILE A 68 11.03 -18.87 3.75
CA ILE A 68 10.08 -17.88 3.24
C ILE A 68 10.46 -17.57 1.78
N LYS A 69 9.50 -17.73 0.88
CA LYS A 69 9.56 -17.22 -0.49
C LYS A 69 8.56 -16.08 -0.61
N ALA A 70 9.04 -14.87 -0.86
CA ALA A 70 8.17 -13.70 -0.93
C ALA A 70 8.57 -12.69 -2.01
N ARG A 71 7.59 -11.88 -2.42
CA ARG A 71 7.81 -10.72 -3.28
C ARG A 71 7.42 -9.46 -2.54
N ILE A 72 8.29 -8.46 -2.57
CA ILE A 72 8.08 -7.15 -1.93
C ILE A 72 7.86 -6.13 -3.04
N PHE A 73 6.62 -5.66 -3.21
CA PHE A 73 6.22 -4.66 -4.17
C PHE A 73 6.27 -3.28 -3.51
N ILE A 74 7.25 -2.48 -3.90
CA ILE A 74 7.46 -1.11 -3.44
C ILE A 74 6.78 -0.16 -4.43
N SER A 75 5.74 0.54 -3.98
CA SER A 75 5.00 1.51 -4.79
C SER A 75 5.93 2.61 -5.31
N HIS A 76 6.74 3.17 -4.41
CA HIS A 76 7.80 4.13 -4.67
C HIS A 76 8.74 4.20 -3.45
N PRO A 77 9.97 4.74 -3.59
CA PRO A 77 10.98 4.65 -2.55
C PRO A 77 11.00 5.84 -1.58
N HIS A 78 9.87 6.53 -1.37
CA HIS A 78 9.80 7.48 -0.26
C HIS A 78 9.98 6.76 1.08
N ILE A 79 10.53 7.48 2.06
CA ILE A 79 11.14 6.86 3.23
C ILE A 79 10.14 6.04 4.03
N ASP A 80 8.91 6.50 4.17
CA ASP A 80 7.84 5.82 4.88
C ASP A 80 7.35 4.53 4.21
N HIS A 81 7.70 4.30 2.94
CA HIS A 81 7.41 3.05 2.22
C HIS A 81 8.58 2.06 2.26
N ILE A 82 9.78 2.46 2.71
CA ILE A 82 10.96 1.57 2.68
C ILE A 82 11.78 1.54 3.99
N GLN A 83 11.55 2.47 4.91
CA GLN A 83 12.40 2.77 6.08
C GLN A 83 12.71 1.59 6.98
N ALA A 84 11.80 0.62 7.06
CA ALA A 84 11.94 -0.48 8.01
C ALA A 84 12.28 -1.81 7.34
N LEU A 85 12.49 -1.82 6.03
CA LEU A 85 13.06 -2.98 5.33
C LEU A 85 14.37 -3.49 5.98
N PRO A 86 15.30 -2.63 6.45
CA PRO A 86 16.52 -3.09 7.13
C PRO A 86 16.25 -3.84 8.44
N PHE A 87 15.05 -3.71 9.02
CA PHE A 87 14.62 -4.40 10.23
C PHE A 87 13.76 -5.64 9.94
N PHE A 88 13.54 -5.98 8.67
CA PHE A 88 12.84 -7.20 8.27
C PHE A 88 13.77 -8.41 8.43
N THR A 89 13.73 -9.00 9.63
CA THR A 89 14.58 -10.13 10.05
C THR A 89 14.65 -11.27 9.03
N PRO A 90 13.59 -11.63 8.29
CA PRO A 90 13.67 -12.67 7.26
C PRO A 90 14.74 -12.48 6.18
N LEU A 91 15.19 -11.25 5.88
CA LEU A 91 16.30 -11.00 4.93
C LEU A 91 17.66 -11.49 5.45
N PHE A 92 17.79 -11.66 6.76
CA PHE A 92 19.01 -12.09 7.44
C PHE A 92 19.00 -13.59 7.78
N VAL A 93 18.07 -14.35 7.21
CA VAL A 93 17.93 -15.79 7.48
C VAL A 93 18.22 -16.58 6.21
N GLN A 94 19.22 -17.46 6.29
CA GLN A 94 19.61 -18.33 5.20
C GLN A 94 18.47 -19.24 4.74
N GLY A 95 18.35 -19.42 3.42
CA GLY A 95 17.35 -20.28 2.80
C GLY A 95 16.00 -19.61 2.55
N ASN A 96 15.83 -18.34 2.94
CA ASN A 96 14.75 -17.51 2.45
C ASN A 96 15.09 -16.94 1.06
N VAL A 97 14.07 -16.65 0.27
CA VAL A 97 14.17 -16.11 -1.10
C VAL A 97 13.21 -14.94 -1.24
N PHE A 98 13.74 -13.78 -1.65
CA PHE A 98 12.99 -12.56 -1.85
C PHE A 98 13.26 -11.97 -3.22
N ASP A 99 12.23 -11.36 -3.80
CA ASP A 99 12.36 -10.43 -4.93
C ASP A 99 11.79 -9.09 -4.50
N VAL A 100 12.59 -8.03 -4.58
CA VAL A 100 12.17 -6.66 -4.27
C VAL A 100 11.90 -5.94 -5.59
N LEU A 101 10.64 -5.60 -5.82
CA LEU A 101 10.15 -5.06 -7.08
C LEU A 101 9.61 -3.66 -6.88
N GLY A 102 9.86 -2.76 -7.83
CA GLY A 102 9.33 -1.40 -7.78
C GLY A 102 9.81 -0.55 -8.96
N PRO A 103 9.36 0.70 -9.08
CA PRO A 103 9.79 1.56 -10.17
C PRO A 103 11.19 2.13 -9.95
N ALA A 104 12.04 2.08 -10.97
CA ALA A 104 13.30 2.83 -10.99
C ALA A 104 13.04 4.34 -10.87
N GLN A 105 13.95 5.06 -10.22
CA GLN A 105 13.92 6.52 -10.08
C GLN A 105 15.14 7.12 -10.76
N GLN A 106 14.94 8.03 -11.72
CA GLN A 106 16.04 8.63 -12.47
C GLN A 106 16.98 7.54 -13.03
N ASP A 107 18.26 7.54 -12.65
CA ASP A 107 19.29 6.57 -13.01
C ASP A 107 19.44 5.41 -12.00
N LYS A 108 18.64 5.37 -10.94
CA LYS A 108 18.72 4.38 -9.86
C LYS A 108 17.64 3.30 -10.02
N GLY A 109 18.09 2.05 -10.12
CA GLY A 109 17.23 0.88 -10.05
C GLY A 109 16.89 0.50 -8.60
N MET A 110 16.09 -0.56 -8.47
CA MET A 110 15.57 -0.99 -7.17
C MET A 110 16.66 -1.47 -6.22
N ARG A 111 17.74 -2.05 -6.74
CA ARG A 111 18.91 -2.39 -5.93
C ARG A 111 19.57 -1.15 -5.35
N GLU A 112 19.82 -0.13 -6.16
CA GLU A 112 20.48 1.11 -5.73
C GLU A 112 19.63 1.88 -4.72
N LEU A 113 18.31 1.92 -4.92
CA LEU A 113 17.37 2.59 -4.02
C LEU A 113 17.33 1.92 -2.63
N ILE A 114 17.24 0.59 -2.59
CA ILE A 114 17.27 -0.15 -1.31
C ILE A 114 18.67 -0.10 -0.67
N ALA A 115 19.74 -0.16 -1.45
CA ALA A 115 21.10 0.01 -0.93
C ALA A 115 21.30 1.39 -0.29
N GLY A 116 20.73 2.45 -0.89
CA GLY A 116 20.94 3.83 -0.44
C GLY A 116 20.44 4.12 0.98
N GLN A 117 19.32 3.53 1.40
CA GLN A 117 18.85 3.66 2.79
C GLN A 117 19.67 2.82 3.79
N MET A 118 20.43 1.85 3.28
CA MET A 118 21.31 0.95 4.03
C MET A 118 22.79 1.32 3.84
N ASP A 119 23.06 2.57 3.47
CA ASP A 119 24.42 3.08 3.41
C ASP A 119 25.03 3.13 4.81
N GLY A 120 26.27 2.64 4.94
CA GLY A 120 26.98 2.49 6.22
C GLY A 120 27.09 3.77 7.07
N VAL A 121 26.87 4.94 6.47
CA VAL A 121 26.80 6.22 7.18
C VAL A 121 25.49 6.39 7.93
N TYR A 122 24.36 6.01 7.33
CA TYR A 122 23.02 6.21 7.90
C TYR A 122 22.51 4.98 8.65
N PHE A 123 22.97 3.79 8.25
CA PHE A 123 22.57 2.52 8.85
C PHE A 123 23.75 1.55 8.96
N PRO A 124 23.97 0.88 10.10
CA PRO A 124 25.16 0.06 10.33
C PRO A 124 25.16 -1.28 9.58
N VAL A 125 24.11 -1.59 8.81
CA VAL A 125 23.92 -2.86 8.11
C VAL A 125 23.71 -2.55 6.64
N THR A 126 24.52 -3.15 5.76
CA THR A 126 24.39 -3.00 4.31
C THR A 126 23.63 -4.18 3.69
N LEU A 127 23.46 -4.19 2.37
CA LEU A 127 22.87 -5.34 1.68
C LEU A 127 23.75 -6.59 1.72
N ASN A 128 25.05 -6.46 2.02
CA ASN A 128 25.99 -7.59 2.06
C ASN A 128 25.76 -8.49 3.28
N GLU A 129 25.08 -7.99 4.31
CA GLU A 129 24.72 -8.71 5.51
C GLU A 129 23.45 -9.56 5.33
N PHE A 130 22.73 -9.42 4.21
CA PHE A 130 21.61 -10.31 3.89
C PHE A 130 22.11 -11.74 3.72
N ALA A 131 21.48 -12.66 4.45
CA ALA A 131 21.73 -14.10 4.33
C ALA A 131 20.68 -14.81 3.46
N ALA A 132 19.55 -14.14 3.17
CA ALA A 132 18.57 -14.59 2.19
C ALA A 132 19.07 -14.38 0.76
N SER A 133 18.53 -15.13 -0.20
CA SER A 133 18.70 -14.83 -1.61
C SER A 133 17.75 -13.69 -1.99
N VAL A 134 18.30 -12.55 -2.41
CA VAL A 134 17.50 -11.36 -2.73
C VAL A 134 17.78 -10.90 -4.16
N THR A 135 16.74 -10.86 -4.99
CA THR A 135 16.76 -10.23 -6.31
C THR A 135 16.08 -8.86 -6.28
N TYR A 136 16.38 -8.02 -7.26
CA TYR A 136 15.84 -6.67 -7.38
C TYR A 136 15.34 -6.48 -8.81
N THR A 137 14.06 -6.13 -8.95
CA THR A 137 13.39 -6.07 -10.25
C THR A 137 12.78 -4.68 -10.46
N ASN A 138 13.18 -3.99 -11.52
CA ASN A 138 12.54 -2.74 -11.91
C ASN A 138 11.22 -3.05 -12.62
N LEU A 139 10.14 -2.46 -12.13
CA LEU A 139 8.82 -2.53 -12.75
C LEU A 139 8.48 -1.21 -13.44
N GLU A 140 7.70 -1.31 -14.49
CA GLU A 140 7.07 -0.19 -15.17
C GLU A 140 5.55 -0.40 -15.15
N GLN A 141 4.80 0.49 -15.81
CA GLN A 141 3.38 0.24 -16.07
C GLN A 141 3.23 -0.93 -17.05
N GLY A 142 2.45 -1.94 -16.68
CA GLY A 142 2.24 -3.13 -17.52
C GLY A 142 1.52 -4.28 -16.82
N ASP A 143 1.48 -5.42 -17.51
CA ASP A 143 0.91 -6.68 -17.05
C ASP A 143 2.03 -7.67 -16.73
N TYR A 144 1.98 -8.25 -15.54
CA TYR A 144 2.94 -9.23 -15.04
C TYR A 144 2.22 -10.46 -14.47
N GLU A 145 2.95 -11.55 -14.34
CA GLU A 145 2.50 -12.76 -13.64
C GLU A 145 3.59 -13.23 -12.67
N PHE A 146 3.21 -13.48 -11.43
CA PHE A 146 4.10 -13.89 -10.35
C PHE A 146 3.50 -15.09 -9.63
N ASP A 147 4.15 -16.24 -9.72
CA ASP A 147 3.67 -17.50 -9.11
C ASP A 147 2.19 -17.80 -9.46
N GLY A 148 1.79 -17.57 -10.71
CA GLY A 148 0.41 -17.80 -11.17
C GLY A 148 -0.61 -16.74 -10.72
N VAL A 149 -0.15 -15.65 -10.07
CA VAL A 149 -0.96 -14.50 -9.70
C VAL A 149 -0.72 -13.38 -10.71
N ARG A 150 -1.80 -12.88 -11.33
CA ARG A 150 -1.70 -11.75 -12.25
C ARG A 150 -1.54 -10.46 -11.47
N MET A 151 -0.57 -9.65 -11.87
CA MET A 151 -0.26 -8.35 -11.28
C MET A 151 -0.23 -7.30 -12.40
N ARG A 152 -1.18 -6.37 -12.39
CA ARG A 152 -1.15 -5.20 -13.26
C ARG A 152 -0.62 -3.99 -12.50
N THR A 153 0.14 -3.14 -13.17
CA THR A 153 0.65 -1.90 -12.60
C THR A 153 0.14 -0.69 -13.37
N LEU A 154 -0.07 0.42 -12.68
CA LEU A 154 -0.41 1.71 -13.28
C LEU A 154 0.50 2.80 -12.69
N ARG A 155 0.99 3.71 -13.55
CA ARG A 155 1.70 4.89 -13.07
C ARG A 155 0.74 5.86 -12.37
N LEU A 156 1.03 6.19 -11.11
CA LEU A 156 0.25 7.12 -10.29
C LEU A 156 0.74 8.56 -10.40
N ASN A 157 -0.14 9.50 -10.05
CA ASN A 157 0.14 10.93 -9.99
C ASN A 157 0.73 11.29 -8.62
N HIS A 158 2.04 11.11 -8.48
CA HIS A 158 2.80 11.41 -7.27
C HIS A 158 4.22 11.83 -7.65
N PRO A 159 4.91 12.69 -6.86
CA PRO A 159 6.31 13.04 -7.13
C PRO A 159 7.21 11.83 -7.32
N GLY A 160 8.02 11.87 -8.38
CA GLY A 160 8.85 10.74 -8.78
C GLY A 160 8.06 9.63 -9.47
N HIS A 161 8.58 8.41 -9.42
CA HIS A 161 7.95 7.25 -10.01
C HIS A 161 7.16 6.43 -9.00
N CYS A 162 5.82 6.45 -9.08
CA CYS A 162 4.94 5.69 -8.21
C CYS A 162 4.06 4.72 -9.01
N LEU A 163 3.93 3.48 -8.54
CA LEU A 163 3.08 2.45 -9.14
C LEU A 163 1.95 2.04 -8.20
N GLY A 164 0.74 1.99 -8.76
CA GLY A 164 -0.38 1.27 -8.18
C GLY A 164 -0.37 -0.17 -8.64
N TYR A 165 -0.78 -1.10 -7.78
CA TYR A 165 -0.79 -2.52 -8.04
C TYR A 165 -2.21 -3.07 -8.04
N ARG A 166 -2.54 -3.90 -9.04
CA ARG A 166 -3.79 -4.65 -9.12
C ARG A 166 -3.47 -6.13 -9.19
N LEU A 167 -3.76 -6.81 -8.10
CA LEU A 167 -3.61 -8.24 -7.92
C LEU A 167 -4.93 -8.92 -8.28
N GLU A 168 -4.88 -9.91 -9.17
CA GLU A 168 -6.02 -10.74 -9.55
C GLU A 168 -5.68 -12.21 -9.25
N CYS A 169 -6.43 -12.83 -8.34
CA CYS A 169 -6.22 -14.21 -7.91
C CYS A 169 -7.54 -14.87 -7.52
N GLY A 170 -7.81 -16.08 -8.02
CA GLY A 170 -9.00 -16.85 -7.62
C GLY A 170 -10.33 -16.16 -7.93
N GLY A 171 -10.37 -15.28 -8.93
CA GLY A 171 -11.55 -14.46 -9.27
C GLY A 171 -11.74 -13.22 -8.39
N ALA A 172 -10.90 -13.02 -7.37
CA ALA A 172 -10.90 -11.85 -6.52
C ALA A 172 -9.86 -10.82 -6.99
N VAL A 173 -10.13 -9.55 -6.72
CA VAL A 173 -9.31 -8.41 -7.14
C VAL A 173 -8.98 -7.52 -5.96
N PHE A 174 -7.67 -7.31 -5.72
CA PHE A 174 -7.14 -6.40 -4.71
C PHE A 174 -6.31 -5.30 -5.39
N CYS A 175 -6.69 -4.05 -5.18
CA CYS A 175 -5.97 -2.88 -5.67
C CYS A 175 -5.27 -2.16 -4.51
N TYR A 176 -3.96 -1.99 -4.63
CA TYR A 176 -3.15 -1.15 -3.75
C TYR A 176 -2.69 0.08 -4.53
N VAL A 177 -3.39 1.19 -4.32
CA VAL A 177 -3.20 2.49 -4.99
C VAL A 177 -3.07 3.54 -3.90
N THR A 178 -1.96 3.50 -3.16
CA THR A 178 -1.61 4.55 -2.17
C THR A 178 -1.29 5.87 -2.91
N ASP A 179 -0.57 6.79 -2.29
CA ASP A 179 0.15 7.95 -2.85
C ASP A 179 -0.20 8.30 -4.29
N ASN A 180 -1.35 8.96 -4.41
CA ASN A 180 -1.89 9.39 -5.69
C ASN A 180 -2.70 10.66 -5.52
N GLU A 181 -2.44 11.66 -6.35
CA GLU A 181 -3.17 12.91 -6.34
C GLU A 181 -4.28 12.96 -7.41
N LEU A 182 -5.51 13.18 -6.94
CA LEU A 182 -6.68 13.44 -7.75
C LEU A 182 -7.09 14.89 -7.56
N TYR A 183 -6.70 15.75 -8.50
CA TYR A 183 -7.12 17.15 -8.50
C TYR A 183 -8.62 17.29 -8.72
N PRO A 184 -9.36 18.11 -7.95
CA PRO A 184 -10.79 18.36 -8.14
C PRO A 184 -11.15 18.93 -9.53
N PRO A 185 -12.39 18.76 -10.03
CA PRO A 185 -12.80 19.20 -11.38
C PRO A 185 -12.59 20.67 -11.73
N ASP A 186 -12.52 21.56 -10.74
CA ASP A 186 -12.27 22.99 -10.89
C ASP A 186 -10.79 23.38 -10.82
N SER A 187 -9.89 22.42 -10.53
CA SER A 187 -8.45 22.63 -10.54
C SER A 187 -7.91 22.76 -11.97
N PRO A 188 -6.93 23.67 -12.22
CA PRO A 188 -6.25 23.74 -13.51
C PRO A 188 -5.43 22.48 -13.86
N ASP A 189 -5.08 21.66 -12.86
CA ASP A 189 -4.33 20.42 -13.03
C ASP A 189 -5.23 19.18 -13.17
N TYR A 190 -6.54 19.39 -13.28
CA TYR A 190 -7.50 18.32 -13.53
C TYR A 190 -7.22 17.59 -14.86
N ASP A 191 -6.99 16.28 -14.77
CA ASP A 191 -6.84 15.40 -15.93
C ASP A 191 -7.94 14.31 -15.93
N GLU A 192 -8.98 14.54 -16.73
CA GLU A 192 -10.07 13.56 -16.94
C GLU A 192 -9.56 12.24 -17.53
N ALA A 193 -8.59 12.29 -18.43
CA ALA A 193 -8.05 11.08 -19.06
C ALA A 193 -7.29 10.25 -18.03
N TYR A 194 -6.53 10.88 -17.13
CA TYR A 194 -5.89 10.19 -16.00
C TYR A 194 -6.94 9.57 -15.07
N ARG A 195 -7.96 10.33 -14.67
CA ARG A 195 -9.06 9.82 -13.83
C ARG A 195 -9.76 8.62 -14.45
N GLN A 196 -10.04 8.66 -15.76
CA GLN A 196 -10.65 7.53 -16.47
C GLN A 196 -9.71 6.32 -16.48
N ARG A 197 -8.41 6.49 -16.76
CA ARG A 197 -7.43 5.38 -16.71
C ARG A 197 -7.34 4.76 -15.32
N LEU A 198 -7.33 5.58 -14.27
CA LEU A 198 -7.30 5.08 -12.90
C LEU A 198 -8.61 4.35 -12.54
N ALA A 199 -9.76 4.93 -12.89
CA ALA A 199 -11.06 4.28 -12.70
C ALA A 199 -11.16 2.94 -13.45
N ASP A 200 -10.62 2.86 -14.67
CA ASP A 200 -10.52 1.61 -15.44
C ASP A 200 -9.62 0.59 -14.77
N PHE A 201 -8.50 1.04 -14.22
CA PHE A 201 -7.55 0.20 -13.52
C PHE A 201 -8.14 -0.41 -12.25
N VAL A 202 -8.87 0.35 -11.45
CA VAL A 202 -9.45 -0.15 -10.18
C VAL A 202 -10.85 -0.77 -10.35
N ARG A 203 -11.48 -0.67 -11.53
CA ARG A 203 -12.86 -1.10 -11.76
C ARG A 203 -13.20 -2.48 -11.20
N GLY A 204 -14.33 -2.55 -10.50
CA GLY A 204 -14.90 -3.79 -9.97
C GLY A 204 -14.02 -4.51 -8.94
N ALA A 205 -13.03 -3.84 -8.37
CA ALA A 205 -12.18 -4.47 -7.36
C ALA A 205 -13.00 -4.83 -6.10
N ASP A 206 -12.68 -5.99 -5.51
CA ASP A 206 -13.25 -6.38 -4.21
C ASP A 206 -12.76 -5.44 -3.11
N TYR A 207 -11.49 -5.06 -3.19
CA TYR A 207 -10.86 -4.12 -2.26
C TYR A 207 -9.99 -3.10 -3.02
N LEU A 208 -10.23 -1.82 -2.76
CA LEU A 208 -9.33 -0.74 -3.12
C LEU A 208 -8.74 -0.13 -1.85
N VAL A 209 -7.44 -0.34 -1.63
CA VAL A 209 -6.65 0.38 -0.63
C VAL A 209 -6.08 1.61 -1.30
N THR A 210 -6.41 2.79 -0.78
CA THR A 210 -5.96 4.05 -1.38
C THR A 210 -5.79 5.17 -0.38
N ASP A 211 -4.87 6.08 -0.67
CA ASP A 211 -4.54 7.17 0.23
C ASP A 211 -5.74 8.10 0.41
N THR A 212 -5.93 8.54 1.64
CA THR A 212 -6.91 9.55 2.04
C THR A 212 -6.22 10.50 2.99
N THR A 213 -5.05 10.98 2.60
CA THR A 213 -4.14 11.74 3.45
C THR A 213 -4.87 12.96 4.03
N TYR A 214 -5.60 13.70 3.18
CA TYR A 214 -6.24 14.96 3.54
C TYR A 214 -7.77 14.89 3.51
N MET A 215 -8.41 15.63 4.41
CA MET A 215 -9.76 16.14 4.21
C MET A 215 -9.77 17.22 3.12
N ASP A 216 -10.96 17.49 2.60
CA ASP A 216 -11.15 18.42 1.49
C ASP A 216 -10.73 19.87 1.83
N ASP A 217 -10.96 20.30 3.07
CA ASP A 217 -10.56 21.62 3.56
C ASP A 217 -9.04 21.74 3.71
N GLU A 218 -8.39 20.71 4.27
CA GLU A 218 -6.91 20.62 4.31
C GLU A 218 -6.32 20.61 2.90
N TYR A 219 -6.94 19.89 1.96
CA TYR A 219 -6.49 19.86 0.57
C TYR A 219 -6.57 21.23 -0.09
N ALA A 220 -7.68 21.95 0.11
CA ALA A 220 -7.88 23.31 -0.38
C ALA A 220 -6.92 24.32 0.28
N ASP A 221 -6.56 24.12 1.55
CA ASP A 221 -5.65 24.99 2.33
C ASP A 221 -4.16 24.68 2.11
N GLY A 222 -3.79 24.44 0.84
CA GLY A 222 -2.37 24.42 0.42
C GLY A 222 -1.68 23.06 0.40
N LYS A 223 -2.40 21.94 0.44
CA LYS A 223 -1.83 20.59 0.29
C LYS A 223 -1.81 20.06 -1.16
N GLN A 224 -2.27 20.85 -2.12
CA GLN A 224 -2.18 20.53 -3.55
C GLN A 224 -0.71 20.37 -3.98
N HIS A 225 -0.46 19.48 -4.95
CA HIS A 225 0.85 19.10 -5.50
C HIS A 225 1.75 18.29 -4.56
N TRP A 226 1.26 17.89 -3.38
CA TRP A 226 2.01 17.03 -2.47
C TRP A 226 1.86 15.55 -2.86
N GLY A 227 1.10 15.23 -3.91
CA GLY A 227 0.98 13.86 -4.42
C GLY A 227 -0.07 13.01 -3.69
N HIS A 228 -1.03 13.64 -3.01
CA HIS A 228 -2.08 12.94 -2.26
C HIS A 228 -3.47 13.51 -2.52
N SER A 229 -4.49 12.67 -2.38
CA SER A 229 -5.88 13.04 -2.64
C SER A 229 -6.65 13.48 -1.39
N SER A 230 -7.68 14.31 -1.62
CA SER A 230 -8.74 14.54 -0.64
C SER A 230 -9.70 13.34 -0.56
N VAL A 231 -10.43 13.22 0.55
CA VAL A 231 -11.40 12.13 0.75
C VAL A 231 -12.51 12.14 -0.31
N SER A 232 -13.02 13.30 -0.71
CA SER A 232 -14.09 13.38 -1.72
C SER A 232 -13.68 12.85 -3.08
N GLU A 233 -12.47 13.15 -3.54
CA GLU A 233 -12.02 12.71 -4.87
C GLU A 233 -11.77 11.19 -4.90
N VAL A 234 -11.31 10.63 -3.77
CA VAL A 234 -11.20 9.17 -3.59
C VAL A 234 -12.58 8.50 -3.59
N VAL A 235 -13.56 9.10 -2.90
CA VAL A 235 -14.95 8.58 -2.90
C VAL A 235 -15.55 8.61 -4.30
N ALA A 236 -15.36 9.71 -5.04
CA ALA A 236 -15.84 9.85 -6.41
C ALA A 236 -15.21 8.80 -7.34
N LEU A 237 -13.90 8.55 -7.21
CA LEU A 237 -13.21 7.47 -7.94
C LEU A 237 -13.82 6.11 -7.62
N ALA A 238 -13.95 5.77 -6.33
CA ALA A 238 -14.42 4.46 -5.90
C ALA A 238 -15.88 4.20 -6.34
N HIS A 239 -16.74 5.22 -6.29
CA HIS A 239 -18.10 5.13 -6.83
C HIS A 239 -18.09 4.94 -8.36
N ARG A 240 -17.34 5.77 -9.09
CA ARG A 240 -17.22 5.69 -10.56
C ARG A 240 -16.71 4.33 -11.05
N ALA A 241 -15.84 3.71 -10.27
CA ALA A 241 -15.23 2.43 -10.60
C ALA A 241 -16.01 1.21 -10.09
N ASP A 242 -17.16 1.40 -9.44
CA ASP A 242 -17.98 0.30 -8.89
C ASP A 242 -17.17 -0.63 -7.98
N ILE A 243 -16.42 -0.04 -7.05
CA ILE A 243 -15.62 -0.78 -6.06
C ILE A 243 -16.55 -1.42 -5.03
N LYS A 244 -16.25 -2.65 -4.60
CA LYS A 244 -17.04 -3.32 -3.56
C LYS A 244 -16.71 -2.81 -2.17
N THR A 245 -15.42 -2.80 -1.80
CA THR A 245 -14.93 -2.22 -0.54
C THR A 245 -13.81 -1.20 -0.78
N LEU A 246 -14.04 0.04 -0.37
CA LEU A 246 -13.01 1.09 -0.25
C LEU A 246 -12.36 1.02 1.14
N CYS A 247 -11.06 0.82 1.18
CA CYS A 247 -10.22 0.86 2.37
C CYS A 247 -9.46 2.20 2.40
N ILE A 248 -9.92 3.13 3.22
CA ILE A 248 -9.24 4.43 3.37
C ILE A 248 -7.92 4.23 4.13
N PHE A 249 -6.83 4.79 3.60
CA PHE A 249 -5.46 4.46 4.02
C PHE A 249 -4.54 5.69 4.00
N HIS A 250 -3.27 5.49 4.35
CA HIS A 250 -2.18 6.48 4.25
C HIS A 250 -2.48 7.79 4.99
N HIS A 251 -2.92 7.68 6.24
CA HIS A 251 -3.38 8.85 7.01
C HIS A 251 -2.21 9.77 7.39
N ASP A 252 -2.43 11.09 7.26
CA ASP A 252 -1.47 12.14 7.60
C ASP A 252 -0.98 11.99 9.06
N PRO A 253 0.32 12.24 9.33
CA PRO A 253 0.89 12.09 10.68
C PRO A 253 0.37 13.13 11.69
N ASP A 254 -0.13 14.28 11.27
CA ASP A 254 -0.68 15.29 12.18
C ASP A 254 -2.12 14.98 12.61
N GLN A 255 -2.72 13.92 12.06
CA GLN A 255 -4.09 13.51 12.33
C GLN A 255 -4.18 12.38 13.37
N ASP A 256 -4.98 12.59 14.40
CA ASP A 256 -5.27 11.55 15.40
C ASP A 256 -6.32 10.54 14.90
N ASP A 257 -6.60 9.52 15.72
CA ASP A 257 -7.59 8.51 15.42
C ASP A 257 -9.01 9.11 15.23
N ASP A 258 -9.33 10.22 15.90
CA ASP A 258 -10.62 10.89 15.76
C ASP A 258 -10.73 11.62 14.41
N ALA A 259 -9.61 12.10 13.85
CA ALA A 259 -9.57 12.60 12.48
C ALA A 259 -9.82 11.48 11.45
N ILE A 260 -9.27 10.28 11.68
CA ILE A 260 -9.55 9.10 10.83
C ILE A 260 -11.03 8.71 10.92
N ASP A 261 -11.62 8.72 12.12
CA ASP A 261 -13.07 8.48 12.29
C ASP A 261 -13.90 9.50 11.50
N ARG A 262 -13.52 10.78 11.54
CA ARG A 262 -14.18 11.82 10.74
C ARG A 262 -14.08 11.54 9.25
N LYS A 263 -12.91 11.12 8.74
CA LYS A 263 -12.72 10.73 7.33
C LYS A 263 -13.62 9.56 6.95
N LEU A 264 -13.68 8.54 7.80
CA LEU A 264 -14.54 7.37 7.59
C LEU A 264 -16.03 7.74 7.56
N ALA A 265 -16.47 8.57 8.50
CA ALA A 265 -17.86 9.03 8.56
C ALA A 265 -18.23 9.87 7.33
N PHE A 266 -17.35 10.80 6.94
CA PHE A 266 -17.52 11.63 5.75
C PHE A 266 -17.60 10.78 4.47
N ALA A 267 -16.67 9.86 4.27
CA ALA A 267 -16.64 8.99 3.09
C ALA A 267 -17.91 8.13 2.97
N ARG A 268 -18.40 7.57 4.09
CA ARG A 268 -19.66 6.82 4.13
C ARG A 268 -20.88 7.66 3.80
N ALA A 269 -20.94 8.89 4.34
CA ALA A 269 -22.03 9.81 4.05
C ALA A 269 -22.07 10.19 2.57
N GLN A 270 -20.92 10.47 1.96
CA GLN A 270 -20.82 10.78 0.53
C GLN A 270 -21.18 9.58 -0.35
N MET A 271 -20.72 8.38 -0.03
CA MET A 271 -21.13 7.16 -0.74
C MET A 271 -22.66 6.97 -0.71
N ALA A 272 -23.30 7.23 0.44
CA ALA A 272 -24.75 7.15 0.57
C ALA A 272 -25.48 8.22 -0.26
N GLN A 273 -24.95 9.45 -0.31
CA GLN A 273 -25.51 10.52 -1.15
C GLN A 273 -25.43 10.19 -2.65
N LEU A 274 -24.37 9.49 -3.08
CA LEU A 274 -24.20 9.00 -4.45
C LEU A 274 -25.06 7.77 -4.76
N GLY A 275 -25.77 7.20 -3.79
CA GLY A 275 -26.50 5.94 -3.95
C GLY A 275 -25.59 4.74 -4.22
N SER A 276 -24.32 4.81 -3.80
CA SER A 276 -23.31 3.78 -4.04
C SER A 276 -23.54 2.55 -3.15
N SER A 277 -23.30 1.35 -3.70
CA SER A 277 -23.22 0.10 -2.92
C SER A 277 -21.85 -0.15 -2.31
N THR A 278 -20.84 0.68 -2.63
CA THR A 278 -19.48 0.55 -2.10
C THR A 278 -19.46 0.65 -0.57
N ARG A 279 -18.95 -0.39 0.09
CA ARG A 279 -18.66 -0.34 1.53
C ARG A 279 -17.39 0.44 1.79
N VAL A 280 -17.37 1.30 2.81
CA VAL A 280 -16.14 2.02 3.23
C VAL A 280 -15.69 1.56 4.61
N ILE A 281 -14.41 1.21 4.73
CA ILE A 281 -13.73 0.85 5.98
C ILE A 281 -12.43 1.65 6.15
N ALA A 282 -12.02 1.84 7.40
CA ALA A 282 -10.69 2.35 7.76
C ALA A 282 -9.96 1.22 8.49
N PRO A 283 -9.03 0.51 7.83
CA PRO A 283 -8.29 -0.57 8.47
C PRO A 283 -7.40 -0.05 9.61
N ALA A 284 -7.31 -0.80 10.69
CA ALA A 284 -6.29 -0.64 11.72
C ALA A 284 -5.12 -1.61 11.49
N ALA A 285 -3.95 -1.28 12.04
CA ALA A 285 -2.83 -2.21 12.08
C ALA A 285 -3.22 -3.48 12.85
N GLY A 286 -3.10 -4.63 12.19
CA GLY A 286 -3.54 -5.95 12.66
C GLY A 286 -4.85 -6.43 12.02
N ASP A 287 -5.61 -5.57 11.35
CA ASP A 287 -6.83 -5.98 10.67
C ASP A 287 -6.54 -6.95 9.52
N GLN A 288 -7.47 -7.88 9.31
CA GLN A 288 -7.37 -8.91 8.29
C GLN A 288 -8.60 -8.92 7.40
N LEU A 289 -8.40 -9.22 6.11
CA LEU A 289 -9.46 -9.41 5.13
C LEU A 289 -9.20 -10.71 4.36
N ASP A 290 -10.27 -11.46 4.08
CA ASP A 290 -10.20 -12.58 3.15
C ASP A 290 -10.44 -12.08 1.72
N LEU A 291 -9.49 -12.32 0.84
CA LEU A 291 -9.57 -11.97 -0.58
C LEU A 291 -10.43 -13.00 -1.33
N SER A 292 -11.71 -13.00 -0.99
CA SER A 292 -12.75 -13.80 -1.64
C SER A 292 -13.51 -12.95 -2.66
N PRO A 293 -13.96 -13.54 -3.79
CA PRO A 293 -14.89 -12.85 -4.68
C PRO A 293 -16.17 -12.55 -3.90
N THR A 294 -16.49 -11.27 -3.71
CA THR A 294 -17.69 -10.84 -2.96
C THR A 294 -18.89 -10.58 -3.85
#